data_AF-A0A1F6N0J1-F1
#
_entry.id   AF-A0A1F6N0J1-F1
#
_cell.length_a   1.000
_cell.length_b   1.000
_cell.length_c   1.000
_cell.angle_alpha   90.00
_cell.angle_beta   90.00
_cell.angle_gamma   90.00
#
_symmetry.space_group_name_H-M   'P 1'
#
loop_
_entity.id
_entity.type
_entity.pdbx_description
1 polymer ?
#
loop_
_entity_poly.entity_id
_entity_poly.type
_entity_poly.pdbx_seq_one_letter_code
_entity_poly.pdbx_strand_id
1 'polypeptide(L)'
;MDYQIPKKQLLPFIINQDLYSGVEFVLGVARNAVNNSEKDFYKNVVDPFSALFEVMTTGISSAEWMKKESARQVQKTIQNALGSFHQEILGHFTGWESLGVGNVVDLVNKDAKIIAEVKNKHNTTKGNHKVAIYDDLKKLLSTKYKGYVGYYVEVIPICKLPYSKILSRC
;
A
#
# COMPACT_ATOMS: atom_id res chain seq x y z
N MET A 1 -27.87 -4.74 -8.15
CA MET A 1 -27.72 -6.17 -7.80
C MET A 1 -27.45 -6.17 -6.31
N ASP A 2 -28.50 -6.38 -5.52
CA ASP A 2 -28.42 -6.23 -4.06
C ASP A 2 -27.63 -7.39 -3.49
N TYR A 3 -26.38 -7.13 -3.15
CA TYR A 3 -25.53 -8.10 -2.48
C TYR A 3 -26.06 -8.27 -1.05
N GLN A 4 -26.72 -9.39 -0.75
CA GLN A 4 -27.11 -9.69 0.61
C GLN A 4 -25.85 -9.84 1.46
N ILE A 5 -25.64 -8.87 2.36
CA ILE A 5 -24.53 -8.91 3.32
C ILE A 5 -24.65 -10.21 4.13
N PRO A 6 -23.66 -11.12 4.09
CA PRO A 6 -23.69 -12.30 4.93
C PRO A 6 -23.87 -11.88 6.39
N LYS A 7 -24.90 -12.43 7.05
CA LYS A 7 -25.17 -12.20 8.50
C LYS A 7 -23.99 -12.63 9.40
N LYS A 8 -23.04 -13.40 8.86
CA LYS A 8 -21.83 -13.82 9.55
C LYS A 8 -20.75 -12.76 9.39
N GLN A 9 -20.23 -12.29 10.52
CA GLN A 9 -19.03 -11.49 10.60
C GLN A 9 -17.85 -12.21 9.91
N LEU A 10 -17.20 -11.57 8.94
CA LEU A 10 -16.13 -12.17 8.14
C LEU A 10 -14.78 -12.16 8.88
N LEU A 11 -14.47 -11.06 9.56
CA LEU A 11 -13.25 -10.87 10.32
C LEU A 11 -13.59 -10.39 11.74
N PRO A 12 -12.96 -10.92 12.79
CA PRO A 12 -13.36 -10.62 14.17
C PRO A 12 -13.04 -9.18 14.62
N PHE A 13 -12.18 -8.46 13.88
CA PHE A 13 -11.65 -7.15 14.26
C PHE A 13 -12.19 -5.98 13.43
N ILE A 14 -13.01 -6.21 12.39
CA ILE A 14 -13.57 -5.14 11.55
C ILE A 14 -14.98 -5.51 11.12
N ILE A 15 -15.96 -4.62 11.33
CA ILE A 15 -17.34 -4.89 10.91
C ILE A 15 -17.43 -5.05 9.38
N ASN A 16 -18.33 -5.91 8.92
CA ASN A 16 -18.46 -6.21 7.48
C ASN A 16 -18.67 -4.94 6.63
N GLN A 17 -19.39 -3.93 7.15
CA GLN A 17 -19.62 -2.67 6.44
C GLN A 17 -18.33 -1.91 6.12
N ASP A 18 -17.41 -1.80 7.08
CA ASP A 18 -16.15 -1.07 6.89
C ASP A 18 -15.20 -1.86 5.98
N LEU A 19 -15.18 -3.19 6.13
CA LEU A 19 -14.45 -4.06 5.22
C LEU A 19 -14.93 -3.91 3.78
N TYR A 20 -16.24 -3.91 3.54
CA TYR A 20 -16.80 -3.71 2.20
C TYR A 20 -16.54 -2.32 1.67
N SER A 21 -16.59 -1.30 2.52
CA SER A 21 -16.28 0.07 2.13
C SER A 21 -14.83 0.19 1.66
N GLY A 22 -13.89 -0.45 2.37
CA GLY A 22 -12.50 -0.53 1.95
C GLY A 22 -12.30 -1.28 0.63
N VAL A 23 -13.02 -2.39 0.41
CA VAL A 23 -12.96 -3.15 -0.85
C VAL A 23 -13.53 -2.33 -2.02
N GLU A 24 -14.70 -1.71 -1.84
CA GLU A 24 -15.31 -0.86 -2.87
C GLU A 24 -14.44 0.35 -3.21
N PHE A 25 -13.74 0.93 -2.23
CA PHE A 25 -12.75 1.97 -2.49
C PHE A 25 -11.66 1.50 -3.47
N VAL A 26 -11.02 0.35 -3.20
CA VAL A 26 -9.96 -0.19 -4.07
C VAL A 26 -10.51 -0.51 -5.46
N LEU A 27 -11.69 -1.12 -5.54
CA LEU A 27 -12.35 -1.43 -6.82
C LEU A 27 -12.71 -0.17 -7.61
N GLY A 28 -13.21 0.87 -6.94
CA GLY A 28 -13.51 2.16 -7.54
C GLY A 28 -12.27 2.83 -8.13
N VAL A 29 -11.16 2.86 -7.36
CA VAL A 29 -9.87 3.39 -7.85
C VAL A 29 -9.36 2.58 -9.04
N ALA A 30 -9.43 1.24 -8.98
CA ALA A 30 -8.99 0.37 -10.07
C ALA A 30 -9.79 0.61 -11.36
N ARG A 31 -11.12 0.66 -11.27
CA ARG A 31 -12.00 0.95 -12.42
C ARG A 31 -11.69 2.33 -13.01
N ASN A 32 -11.54 3.35 -12.17
CA ASN A 32 -11.22 4.70 -12.62
C ASN A 32 -9.83 4.79 -13.27
N ALA A 33 -8.84 4.09 -12.73
CA ALA A 33 -7.49 4.07 -13.29
C ALA A 33 -7.47 3.43 -14.69
N VAL A 34 -8.19 2.31 -14.87
CA VAL A 34 -8.33 1.66 -16.18
C VAL A 34 -9.05 2.58 -17.18
N ASN A 35 -10.20 3.12 -16.79
CA ASN A 35 -11.03 3.96 -17.67
C ASN A 35 -10.34 5.26 -18.11
N ASN A 36 -9.50 5.84 -17.25
CA ASN A 36 -8.80 7.09 -17.55
C ASN A 36 -7.37 6.86 -18.07
N SER A 37 -6.93 5.61 -18.24
CA SER A 37 -5.53 5.28 -18.53
C SER A 37 -4.97 5.95 -19.78
N GLU A 38 -5.76 6.07 -20.85
CA GLU A 38 -5.35 6.76 -22.08
C GLU A 38 -5.22 8.27 -21.88
N LYS A 39 -6.20 8.88 -21.20
CA LYS A 39 -6.21 10.32 -20.90
C LYS A 39 -5.07 10.73 -19.96
N ASP A 40 -4.76 9.85 -19.01
CA ASP A 40 -3.83 10.13 -17.92
C ASP A 40 -2.41 9.67 -18.22
N PHE A 41 -2.18 9.01 -19.36
CA PHE A 41 -0.88 8.43 -19.74
C PHE A 41 0.27 9.44 -19.63
N TYR A 42 0.04 10.67 -20.08
CA TYR A 42 1.04 11.75 -20.08
C TYR A 42 0.97 12.67 -18.85
N LYS A 43 0.09 12.40 -17.88
CA LYS A 43 0.14 13.12 -16.59
C LYS A 43 1.41 12.76 -15.82
N ASN A 44 1.88 11.52 -15.97
CA ASN A 44 3.17 11.08 -15.47
C ASN A 44 4.23 11.29 -16.55
N VAL A 45 5.45 11.61 -16.13
CA VAL A 45 6.60 11.69 -17.03
C VAL A 45 6.86 10.29 -17.59
N VAL A 46 6.79 10.18 -18.91
CA VAL A 46 7.16 8.99 -19.68
C VAL A 46 8.65 9.06 -19.97
N ASP A 47 9.38 7.96 -19.76
CA ASP A 47 10.81 7.88 -20.07
C ASP A 47 11.03 7.33 -21.48
N PRO A 48 11.36 8.19 -22.47
CA PRO A 48 11.57 7.75 -23.85
C PRO A 48 12.81 6.88 -24.02
N PHE A 49 13.81 6.98 -23.12
CA PHE A 49 15.00 6.13 -23.19
C PHE A 49 14.67 4.72 -22.75
N SER A 50 13.98 4.56 -21.61
CA SER A 50 13.47 3.25 -21.18
C SER A 50 12.58 2.63 -22.25
N ALA A 51 11.72 3.43 -22.90
CA ALA A 51 10.89 2.98 -24.01
C ALA A 51 11.73 2.43 -25.18
N LEU A 52 12.73 3.19 -25.63
CA LEU A 52 13.61 2.79 -26.73
C LEU A 52 14.36 1.49 -26.41
N PHE A 53 14.97 1.39 -25.23
CA PHE A 53 15.70 0.19 -24.82
C PHE A 53 14.77 -1.03 -24.67
N GLU A 54 13.57 -0.87 -24.12
CA GLU A 54 12.62 -1.98 -23.98
C GLU A 54 12.11 -2.48 -25.34
N VAL A 55 11.78 -1.56 -26.26
CA VAL A 55 11.41 -1.88 -27.65
C VAL A 55 12.53 -2.68 -28.34
N MET A 56 13.77 -2.20 -28.26
CA MET A 56 14.91 -2.87 -28.90
C MET A 56 15.24 -4.23 -28.28
N THR A 57 15.18 -4.35 -26.95
CA THR A 57 15.57 -5.58 -26.25
C THR A 57 14.51 -6.67 -26.25
N THR A 58 13.22 -6.28 -26.32
CA THR A 58 12.10 -7.24 -26.31
C THR A 58 11.49 -7.49 -27.70
N GLY A 59 11.81 -6.67 -28.69
CA GLY A 59 11.29 -6.78 -30.05
C GLY A 59 9.82 -6.37 -30.20
N ILE A 60 9.22 -5.73 -29.19
CA ILE A 60 7.84 -5.23 -29.28
C ILE A 60 7.78 -3.92 -30.07
N SER A 61 6.62 -3.62 -30.64
CA SER A 61 6.35 -2.31 -31.24
C SER A 61 6.22 -1.20 -30.20
N SER A 62 6.43 0.06 -30.61
CA SER A 62 6.20 1.22 -29.74
C SER A 62 4.76 1.30 -29.24
N ALA A 63 3.78 0.88 -30.04
CA ALA A 63 2.37 0.84 -29.64
C ALA A 63 2.11 -0.20 -28.53
N GLU A 64 2.75 -1.38 -28.61
CA GLU A 64 2.68 -2.39 -27.55
C GLU A 64 3.38 -1.91 -26.28
N TRP A 65 4.51 -1.22 -26.41
CA TRP A 65 5.19 -0.61 -25.28
C TRP A 65 4.30 0.41 -24.56
N MET A 66 3.62 1.29 -25.30
CA MET A 66 2.66 2.25 -24.71
C MET A 66 1.55 1.56 -23.91
N LYS A 67 1.02 0.44 -24.42
CA LYS A 67 0.01 -0.36 -23.69
C LYS A 67 0.59 -0.95 -22.39
N LYS A 68 1.82 -1.47 -22.43
CA LYS A 68 2.50 -1.99 -21.25
C LYS A 68 2.75 -0.90 -20.21
N GLU A 69 3.25 0.26 -20.65
CA GLU A 69 3.52 1.38 -19.76
C GLU A 69 2.23 1.93 -19.15
N SER A 70 1.15 2.00 -19.92
CA SER A 70 -0.19 2.35 -19.41
C SER A 70 -0.65 1.37 -18.34
N ALA A 71 -0.57 0.06 -18.61
CA ALA A 71 -0.91 -0.98 -17.63
C ALA A 71 -0.04 -0.89 -16.36
N ARG A 72 1.25 -0.60 -16.49
CA ARG A 72 2.18 -0.41 -15.36
C ARG A 72 1.76 0.80 -14.50
N GLN A 73 1.36 1.91 -15.12
CA GLN A 73 0.85 3.08 -14.39
C GLN A 73 -0.45 2.77 -13.64
N VAL A 74 -1.39 2.08 -14.28
CA VAL A 74 -2.63 1.59 -13.64
C VAL A 74 -2.31 0.69 -12.44
N GLN A 75 -1.40 -0.26 -12.61
CA GLN A 75 -0.98 -1.17 -11.54
C GLN A 75 -0.39 -0.40 -10.34
N LYS A 76 0.42 0.63 -10.60
CA LYS A 76 0.99 1.48 -9.54
C LYS A 76 -0.12 2.21 -8.76
N THR A 77 -1.13 2.74 -9.45
CA THR A 77 -2.29 3.39 -8.80
C THR A 77 -3.06 2.42 -7.90
N ILE A 78 -3.31 1.19 -8.38
CA ILE A 78 -3.98 0.14 -7.58
C ILE A 78 -3.12 -0.24 -6.37
N GLN A 79 -1.80 -0.38 -6.54
CA GLN A 79 -0.89 -0.73 -5.45
C GLN A 79 -0.88 0.34 -4.35
N ASN A 80 -1.01 1.62 -4.71
CA ASN A 80 -1.14 2.72 -3.76
C ASN A 80 -2.47 2.64 -3.00
N ALA A 81 -3.59 2.39 -3.70
CA ALA A 81 -4.90 2.22 -3.08
C ALA A 81 -4.93 1.04 -2.10
N LEU A 82 -4.25 -0.07 -2.45
CA LEU A 82 -4.07 -1.21 -1.54
C LEU A 82 -3.25 -0.84 -0.28
N GLY A 83 -2.28 0.07 -0.41
CA GLY A 83 -1.55 0.61 0.74
C GLY A 83 -2.48 1.31 1.73
N SER A 84 -3.30 2.24 1.23
CA SER A 84 -4.32 2.94 2.05
C SER A 84 -5.36 1.99 2.62
N PHE A 85 -5.80 0.99 1.84
CA PHE A 85 -6.70 -0.06 2.32
C PHE A 85 -6.09 -0.83 3.50
N HIS A 86 -4.83 -1.26 3.42
CA HIS A 86 -4.19 -1.96 4.54
C HIS A 86 -4.05 -1.09 5.78
N GLN A 87 -3.69 0.19 5.62
CA GLN A 87 -3.65 1.15 6.73
C GLN A 87 -5.01 1.24 7.42
N GLU A 88 -6.09 1.36 6.64
CA GLU A 88 -7.45 1.46 7.18
C GLU A 88 -7.87 0.18 7.91
N ILE A 89 -7.66 -1.00 7.31
CA ILE A 89 -7.99 -2.29 7.93
C ILE A 89 -7.23 -2.48 9.24
N LEU A 90 -5.95 -2.11 9.30
CA LEU A 90 -5.15 -2.22 10.53
C LEU A 90 -5.62 -1.24 11.62
N GLY A 91 -6.16 -0.08 11.22
CA GLY A 91 -6.78 0.88 12.14
C GLY A 91 -8.03 0.36 12.86
N HIS A 92 -8.66 -0.73 12.40
CA HIS A 92 -9.83 -1.31 13.06
C HIS A 92 -9.46 -2.28 14.20
N PHE A 93 -8.20 -2.68 14.33
CA PHE A 93 -7.77 -3.50 15.46
C PHE A 93 -7.92 -2.73 16.78
N THR A 94 -8.27 -3.43 17.85
CA THR A 94 -8.47 -2.80 19.17
C THR A 94 -7.25 -1.99 19.61
N GLY A 95 -7.50 -0.73 19.97
CA GLY A 95 -6.47 0.22 20.41
C GLY A 95 -5.66 0.86 19.28
N TRP A 96 -5.81 0.40 18.03
CA TRP A 96 -5.18 1.00 16.86
C TRP A 96 -6.05 2.09 16.23
N GLU A 97 -5.39 3.04 15.57
CA GLU A 97 -6.00 4.15 14.86
C GLU A 97 -5.20 4.40 13.57
N SER A 98 -5.91 4.47 12.44
CA SER A 98 -5.38 4.93 11.15
C SER A 98 -5.25 6.44 11.16
N LEU A 99 -4.05 6.95 10.88
CA LEU A 99 -3.82 8.39 10.77
C LEU A 99 -4.13 8.93 9.37
N GLY A 100 -4.43 8.07 8.40
CA GLY A 100 -4.67 8.44 7.01
C GLY A 100 -3.42 8.94 6.28
N VAL A 101 -3.63 9.44 5.05
CA VAL A 101 -2.56 9.84 4.14
C VAL A 101 -1.99 11.21 4.51
N GLY A 102 -0.67 11.36 4.40
CA GLY A 102 0.04 12.63 4.61
C GLY A 102 0.57 12.83 6.02
N ASN A 103 0.29 11.90 6.93
CA ASN A 103 0.98 11.82 8.21
C ASN A 103 2.34 11.16 8.07
N VAL A 104 3.22 11.45 9.03
CA VAL A 104 4.61 10.92 9.06
C VAL A 104 4.64 9.42 9.41
N VAL A 105 3.60 8.92 10.07
CA VAL A 105 3.39 7.50 10.35
C VAL A 105 1.95 7.12 10.03
N ASP A 106 1.75 5.87 9.64
CA ASP A 106 0.47 5.36 9.19
C ASP A 106 -0.49 5.02 10.33
N LEU A 107 0.03 4.46 11.43
CA LEU A 107 -0.76 3.89 12.53
C LEU A 107 -0.25 4.32 13.90
N VAL A 108 -1.17 4.41 14.86
CA VAL A 108 -0.85 4.58 16.28
C VAL A 108 -1.69 3.66 17.15
N ASN A 109 -1.08 3.12 18.21
CA ASN A 109 -1.78 2.49 19.31
C ASN A 109 -1.39 3.20 20.61
N LYS A 110 -2.35 3.92 21.21
CA LYS A 110 -2.09 4.77 22.38
C LYS A 110 -1.95 3.96 23.67
N ASP A 111 -2.65 2.83 23.76
CA ASP A 111 -2.65 1.96 24.94
C ASP A 111 -1.32 1.21 25.06
N ALA A 112 -0.88 0.60 23.97
CA ALA A 112 0.41 -0.09 23.87
C ALA A 112 1.60 0.87 23.70
N LYS A 113 1.33 2.17 23.48
CA LYS A 113 2.32 3.19 23.13
C LYS A 113 3.17 2.81 21.92
N ILE A 114 2.51 2.51 20.81
CA ILE A 114 3.16 2.11 19.55
C ILE A 114 2.82 3.10 18.44
N ILE A 115 3.79 3.44 17.60
CA ILE A 115 3.57 4.03 16.28
C ILE A 115 4.12 3.10 15.21
N ALA A 116 3.47 3.02 14.06
CA ALA A 116 3.94 2.16 12.97
C ALA A 116 3.84 2.85 11.61
N GLU A 117 4.89 2.69 10.82
CA GLU A 117 4.89 2.96 9.38
C GLU A 117 4.66 1.63 8.65
N VAL A 118 3.67 1.57 7.77
CA VAL A 118 3.23 0.36 7.07
C VAL A 118 3.58 0.45 5.59
N LYS A 119 4.24 -0.59 5.07
CA LYS A 119 4.48 -0.74 3.63
C LYS A 119 3.73 -1.95 3.09
N ASN A 120 3.05 -1.75 1.97
CA ASN A 120 2.26 -2.79 1.30
C ASN A 120 3.10 -4.03 0.93
N LYS A 121 4.34 -3.82 0.49
CA LYS A 121 5.29 -4.89 0.16
C LYS A 121 6.69 -4.47 0.58
N HIS A 122 7.54 -5.45 0.92
CA HIS A 122 8.99 -5.23 1.01
C HIS A 122 9.47 -4.56 -0.28
N ASN A 123 9.83 -3.28 -0.19
CA ASN A 123 10.51 -2.58 -1.26
C ASN A 123 12.01 -2.88 -1.18
N THR A 124 12.61 -3.26 -2.30
CA THR A 124 14.07 -3.39 -2.48
C THR A 124 14.76 -2.02 -2.57
N THR A 125 14.16 -0.96 -2.03
CA THR A 125 14.66 0.41 -2.21
C THR A 125 16.07 0.56 -1.65
N LYS A 126 16.92 1.22 -2.44
CA LYS A 126 18.26 1.69 -2.07
C LYS A 126 18.21 2.28 -0.66
N GLY A 127 19.16 1.91 0.21
CA GLY A 127 19.08 2.07 1.68
C GLY A 127 18.58 3.43 2.20
N ASN A 128 18.75 4.51 1.44
CA ASN A 128 18.32 5.87 1.78
C ASN A 128 16.83 5.99 2.14
N HIS A 129 15.92 5.27 1.49
CA HIS A 129 14.49 5.39 1.82
C HIS A 129 14.12 4.76 3.17
N LYS A 130 14.73 3.61 3.51
CA LYS A 130 14.51 2.99 4.83
C LYS A 130 15.10 3.88 5.92
N VAL A 131 16.29 4.45 5.70
CA VAL A 131 16.93 5.40 6.64
C VAL A 131 16.02 6.59 6.92
N ALA A 132 15.47 7.24 5.89
CA ALA A 132 14.57 8.38 6.06
C ALA A 132 13.36 8.06 6.96
N ILE A 133 12.75 6.87 6.77
CA ILE A 133 11.63 6.41 7.61
C ILE A 133 12.08 6.23 9.07
N TYR A 134 13.24 5.64 9.31
CA TYR A 134 13.77 5.49 10.67
C TYR A 134 14.08 6.84 11.32
N ASP A 135 14.59 7.81 10.56
CA ASP A 135 14.85 9.16 11.06
C ASP A 135 13.55 9.88 11.41
N ASP A 136 12.52 9.76 10.57
CA ASP A 136 11.17 10.30 10.81
C ASP A 136 10.54 9.68 12.06
N LEU A 137 10.62 8.36 12.22
CA LEU A 137 10.18 7.66 13.43
C LEU A 137 10.94 8.15 14.67
N LYS A 138 12.27 8.25 14.60
CA LYS A 138 13.11 8.71 15.72
C LYS A 138 12.75 10.14 16.13
N LYS A 139 12.53 11.02 15.15
CA LYS A 139 12.08 12.39 15.39
C LYS A 139 10.74 12.41 16.12
N LEU A 140 9.76 11.63 15.67
CA LEU A 140 8.45 11.52 16.33
C LEU A 140 8.54 11.00 17.76
N LEU A 141 9.34 9.95 18.00
CA LEU A 141 9.56 9.37 19.32
C LEU A 141 10.23 10.34 20.29
N SER A 142 11.10 11.23 19.79
CA SER A 142 11.74 12.27 20.62
C SER A 142 10.85 13.48 20.90
N THR A 143 9.78 13.69 20.12
CA THR A 143 8.94 14.89 20.17
C THR A 143 7.54 14.60 20.68
N LYS A 144 6.66 14.06 19.82
CA LYS A 144 5.23 13.86 20.07
C LYS A 144 4.93 12.56 20.82
N TYR A 145 5.69 11.50 20.55
CA TYR A 145 5.42 10.15 21.04
C TYR A 145 6.49 9.67 22.04
N LYS A 146 6.77 10.48 23.06
CA LYS A 146 7.76 10.15 24.08
C LYS A 146 7.36 8.91 24.87
N GLY A 147 8.27 7.94 24.97
CA GLY A 147 8.02 6.66 25.62
C GLY A 147 7.20 5.67 24.80
N TYR A 148 6.98 5.94 23.50
CA TYR A 148 6.43 4.98 22.56
C TYR A 148 7.53 4.14 21.91
N VAL A 149 7.15 3.06 21.25
CA VAL A 149 8.01 2.25 20.37
C VAL A 149 7.57 2.43 18.93
N GLY A 150 8.53 2.69 18.02
CA GLY A 150 8.27 2.82 16.60
C GLY A 150 8.54 1.52 15.84
N TYR A 151 7.62 1.11 14.98
CA TYR A 151 7.78 -0.05 14.10
C TYR A 151 7.75 0.33 12.63
N TYR A 152 8.55 -0.38 11.85
CA TYR A 152 8.44 -0.43 10.41
C TYR A 152 7.87 -1.79 10.03
N VAL A 153 6.68 -1.80 9.45
CA VAL A 153 5.90 -3.01 9.18
C VAL A 153 5.78 -3.20 7.67
N GLU A 154 6.18 -4.37 7.20
CA GLU A 154 5.93 -4.79 5.82
C GLU A 154 4.77 -5.78 5.82
N VAL A 155 3.67 -5.44 5.14
CA VAL A 155 2.54 -6.36 5.00
C VAL A 155 3.03 -7.60 4.31
N ILE A 156 3.46 -7.51 3.04
CA ILE A 156 4.06 -8.63 2.29
C ILE A 156 5.59 -8.66 2.52
N PRO A 157 6.13 -9.60 3.32
CA PRO A 157 7.55 -9.65 3.65
C PRO A 157 8.39 -10.24 2.51
N ILE A 158 9.72 -10.08 2.60
CA ILE A 158 10.67 -10.61 1.61
C ILE A 158 10.73 -12.15 1.60
N CYS A 159 10.35 -12.80 2.70
CA CYS A 159 10.44 -14.24 2.85
C CYS A 159 9.37 -14.92 1.98
N LYS A 160 9.80 -15.81 1.08
CA LYS A 160 8.94 -16.61 0.19
C LYS A 160 8.12 -17.68 0.93
N LEU A 161 8.13 -17.67 2.27
CA LEU A 161 7.36 -18.62 3.05
C LEU A 161 5.90 -18.17 3.08
N PRO A 162 4.94 -19.09 3.03
CA PRO A 162 3.54 -18.74 3.27
C PRO A 162 3.40 -18.14 4.68
N TYR A 163 2.49 -17.18 4.87
CA TYR A 163 2.27 -16.52 6.17
C TYR A 163 2.05 -17.50 7.32
N SER A 164 1.39 -18.62 7.06
CA SER A 164 1.18 -19.69 8.05
C SER A 164 2.48 -20.24 8.62
N LYS A 165 3.59 -20.17 7.88
CA LYS A 165 4.94 -20.58 8.33
C LYS A 165 5.79 -19.43 8.84
N ILE A 166 5.48 -18.19 8.44
CA ILE A 166 6.18 -16.98 8.90
C ILE A 166 5.85 -16.72 10.38
N LEU A 167 4.56 -16.75 10.73
CA LEU A 167 4.12 -16.49 12.11
C LEU A 167 4.49 -17.60 13.10
N SER A 168 4.79 -18.82 12.62
CA SER A 168 5.22 -19.94 13.46
C SER A 168 6.71 -19.94 13.84
N ARG A 169 7.47 -18.93 13.38
CA ARG A 169 8.92 -18.81 13.64
C ARG A 169 9.31 -17.55 14.41
N CYS A 170 8.33 -16.78 14.88
CA CYS A 170 8.54 -15.63 15.76
C CYS A 170 8.15 -15.99 17.19
#